data_AF-A0A535SGJ2-F1
#
_entry.id   AF-A0A535SGJ2-F1
#
_cell.length_a   1.000
_cell.length_b   1.000
_cell.length_c   1.000
_cell.angle_alpha   90.00
_cell.angle_beta   90.00
_cell.angle_gamma   90.00
#
_symmetry.space_group_name_H-M   'P 1'
#
loop_
_entity.id
_entity.type
_entity.pdbx_description
1 polymer ?
#
loop_
_entity_poly.entity_id
_entity_poly.type
_entity_poly.pdbx_seq_one_letter_code
_entity_poly.pdbx_strand_id
1 'polypeptide(L)'
;MSPRVLLVRDGLEGAAPWMAQVLRDGGLNVRTISDAELADVAPSDVLLLKIVDRQAVATCWTLHRQGHRSVIAVSGAASSKECIRLLNAGADYYLDAWLPAAELVARVRVVLRFTAWIDERTALLASAGRAS
;
A
#
# COMPACT_ATOMS: atom_id res chain seq x y z
N MET A 1 -4.19 4.71 -17.29
CA MET A 1 -5.15 4.23 -16.26
C MET A 1 -4.94 5.04 -15.00
N SER A 2 -5.99 5.31 -14.22
CA SER A 2 -5.84 6.01 -12.94
C SER A 2 -5.30 5.02 -11.88
N PRO A 3 -4.18 5.33 -11.17
CA PRO A 3 -3.57 4.41 -10.23
C PRO A 3 -4.54 3.97 -9.12
N ARG A 4 -4.59 2.67 -8.86
CA ARG A 4 -5.54 2.08 -7.90
C ARG A 4 -4.92 1.96 -6.52
N VAL A 5 -5.62 2.50 -5.53
CA VAL A 5 -5.30 2.38 -4.12
C VAL A 5 -6.34 1.48 -3.44
N LEU A 6 -5.87 0.46 -2.74
CA LEU A 6 -6.71 -0.35 -1.86
C LEU A 6 -6.43 -0.02 -0.41
N LEU A 7 -7.49 0.10 0.39
CA LEU A 7 -7.41 0.26 1.84
C LEU A 7 -8.17 -0.90 2.50
N VAL A 8 -7.44 -1.73 3.24
CA VAL A 8 -8.02 -2.80 4.06
C VAL A 8 -8.53 -2.20 5.37
N ARG A 9 -9.79 -2.45 5.72
CA ARG A 9 -10.45 -1.84 6.88
C ARG A 9 -10.19 -2.58 8.20
N ASP A 10 -9.93 -3.87 8.15
CA ASP A 10 -9.77 -4.72 9.33
C ASP A 10 -8.53 -4.28 10.16
N GLY A 11 -8.74 -4.11 11.47
CA GLY A 11 -7.74 -3.55 12.39
C GLY A 11 -7.52 -2.04 12.25
N LEU A 12 -8.28 -1.35 11.39
CA LEU A 12 -8.28 0.09 11.17
C LEU A 12 -9.70 0.67 11.22
N GLU A 13 -10.65 0.02 11.89
CA GLU A 13 -12.08 0.34 11.80
C GLU A 13 -12.40 1.81 12.10
N GLY A 14 -11.69 2.41 13.05
CA GLY A 14 -11.84 3.83 13.39
C GLY A 14 -11.17 4.79 12.40
N ALA A 15 -10.08 4.39 11.75
CA ALA A 15 -9.28 5.27 10.88
C ALA A 15 -9.62 5.13 9.39
N ALA A 16 -9.97 3.93 8.94
CA ALA A 16 -10.16 3.61 7.54
C ALA A 16 -11.23 4.46 6.83
N PRO A 17 -12.40 4.76 7.44
CA PRO A 17 -13.38 5.65 6.83
C PRO A 17 -12.82 7.06 6.57
N TRP A 18 -12.11 7.62 7.55
CA TRP A 18 -11.50 8.94 7.46
C TRP A 18 -10.37 8.97 6.42
N MET A 19 -9.45 7.99 6.47
CA MET A 19 -8.36 7.88 5.50
C MET A 19 -8.90 7.78 4.07
N ALA A 20 -9.92 6.93 3.85
CA ALA A 20 -10.54 6.76 2.55
C ALA A 20 -11.15 8.06 2.04
N GLN A 21 -11.85 8.80 2.90
CA GLN A 21 -12.42 10.10 2.55
C GLN A 21 -11.33 11.11 2.16
N VAL A 22 -10.32 11.29 3.02
CA VAL A 22 -9.20 12.22 2.77
C VAL A 22 -8.46 11.90 1.47
N LEU A 23 -8.18 10.62 1.20
CA LEU A 23 -7.47 10.21 0.00
C LEU A 23 -8.32 10.46 -1.27
N ARG A 24 -9.63 10.22 -1.21
CA ARG A 24 -10.56 10.50 -2.33
C ARG A 24 -10.70 11.99 -2.59
N ASP A 25 -10.84 12.80 -1.53
CA ASP A 25 -10.87 14.26 -1.65
C ASP A 25 -9.55 14.80 -2.23
N GLY A 26 -8.44 14.11 -1.95
CA GLY A 26 -7.14 14.31 -2.60
C GLY A 26 -7.04 13.84 -4.06
N GLY A 27 -8.14 13.38 -4.67
CA GLY A 27 -8.23 12.93 -6.06
C GLY A 27 -7.68 11.53 -6.33
N LEU A 28 -7.45 10.70 -5.30
CA LEU A 28 -6.95 9.34 -5.46
C LEU A 28 -8.08 8.33 -5.66
N ASN A 29 -7.87 7.34 -6.52
CA ASN A 29 -8.82 6.25 -6.75
C ASN A 29 -8.70 5.19 -5.64
N VAL A 30 -9.42 5.43 -4.54
CA VAL A 30 -9.37 4.59 -3.33
C VAL A 30 -10.61 3.71 -3.18
N ARG A 31 -10.39 2.39 -3.17
CA ARG A 31 -11.42 1.40 -2.80
C ARG A 31 -11.09 0.79 -1.44
N THR A 32 -12.06 0.81 -0.54
CA THR A 32 -11.97 0.18 0.78
C THR A 32 -12.50 -1.25 0.70
N ILE A 33 -11.82 -2.20 1.31
CA ILE A 33 -12.15 -3.64 1.32
C ILE A 33 -11.89 -4.23 2.72
N SER A 34 -12.39 -5.44 2.99
CA SER A 34 -11.95 -6.25 4.13
C SER A 34 -10.84 -7.23 3.78
N ASP A 35 -10.19 -7.80 4.80
CA ASP A 35 -9.25 -8.92 4.69
C ASP A 35 -9.84 -10.09 3.90
N ALA A 36 -11.10 -10.43 4.15
CA ALA A 36 -11.78 -11.53 3.45
C ALA A 36 -11.95 -11.27 1.94
N GLU A 37 -11.99 -10.01 1.52
CA GLU A 37 -12.10 -9.63 0.10
C GLU A 37 -10.73 -9.57 -0.59
N LEU A 38 -9.62 -9.57 0.17
CA LEU A 38 -8.28 -9.30 -0.35
C LEU A 38 -7.80 -10.36 -1.35
N ALA A 39 -8.23 -11.61 -1.20
CA ALA A 39 -7.86 -12.69 -2.10
C ALA A 39 -8.57 -12.61 -3.47
N ASP A 40 -9.75 -11.99 -3.53
CA ASP A 40 -10.62 -11.98 -4.72
C ASP A 40 -10.52 -10.68 -5.52
N VAL A 41 -9.81 -9.68 -5.00
CA VAL A 41 -9.63 -8.41 -5.67
C VAL A 41 -8.43 -8.46 -6.61
N ALA A 42 -8.58 -7.87 -7.80
CA ALA A 42 -7.44 -7.71 -8.69
C ALA A 42 -6.32 -6.92 -7.99
N PRO A 43 -5.04 -7.09 -8.37
CA PRO A 43 -3.94 -6.39 -7.71
C PRO A 43 -4.04 -4.87 -7.82
N SER A 44 -3.38 -4.17 -6.90
CA SER A 44 -3.37 -2.71 -6.82
C SER A 44 -1.96 -2.13 -6.94
N ASP A 45 -1.88 -0.86 -7.31
CA ASP A 45 -0.61 -0.13 -7.36
C ASP A 45 -0.12 0.17 -5.93
N VAL A 46 -1.06 0.49 -5.02
CA VAL A 46 -0.79 0.65 -3.59
C VAL A 46 -1.85 -0.10 -2.78
N LEU A 47 -1.41 -0.85 -1.76
CA LEU A 47 -2.24 -1.51 -0.77
C LEU A 47 -1.88 -0.97 0.62
N LEU A 48 -2.86 -0.39 1.31
CA LEU A 48 -2.77 0.07 2.69
C LEU A 48 -3.47 -0.93 3.59
N LEU A 49 -2.79 -1.45 4.61
CA LEU A 49 -3.38 -2.39 5.56
C LEU A 49 -2.70 -2.36 6.93
N LYS A 50 -3.42 -2.81 7.96
CA LYS A 50 -2.79 -3.17 9.22
C LYS A 50 -2.16 -4.55 9.08
N ILE A 51 -0.84 -4.64 9.28
CA ILE A 51 -0.12 -5.93 9.25
C ILE A 51 0.00 -6.46 10.68
N VAL A 52 -0.44 -7.70 10.89
CA VAL A 52 -0.36 -8.37 12.19
C VAL A 52 1.03 -8.98 12.41
N ASP A 53 1.60 -8.71 13.58
CA ASP A 53 3.03 -8.88 13.87
C ASP A 53 3.59 -10.28 13.64
N ARG A 54 2.84 -11.31 14.03
CA ARG A 54 3.35 -12.69 14.07
C ARG A 54 3.65 -13.27 12.68
N GLN A 55 3.15 -12.67 11.62
CA GLN A 55 3.30 -13.18 10.25
C GLN A 55 3.71 -12.11 9.23
N ALA A 56 4.20 -10.95 9.68
CA ALA A 56 4.42 -9.79 8.81
C ALA A 56 5.25 -10.09 7.54
N VAL A 57 6.33 -10.89 7.66
CA VAL A 57 7.15 -11.29 6.51
C VAL A 57 6.35 -12.11 5.50
N ALA A 58 5.63 -13.13 5.98
CA ALA A 58 4.82 -14.00 5.13
C ALA A 58 3.67 -13.21 4.48
N THR A 59 3.06 -12.28 5.21
CA THR A 59 2.03 -11.37 4.70
C THR A 59 2.57 -10.53 3.55
N CYS A 60 3.64 -9.75 3.74
CA CYS A 60 4.20 -8.90 2.68
C CYS A 60 4.58 -9.72 1.45
N TRP A 61 5.26 -10.86 1.65
CA TRP A 61 5.66 -11.73 0.55
C TRP A 61 4.47 -12.28 -0.24
N THR A 62 3.40 -12.67 0.45
CA THR A 62 2.18 -13.19 -0.18
C THR A 62 1.50 -12.10 -1.02
N LEU A 63 1.38 -10.89 -0.49
CA LEU A 63 0.75 -9.76 -1.18
C LEU A 63 1.52 -9.35 -2.45
N HIS A 64 2.85 -9.30 -2.38
CA HIS A 64 3.67 -9.06 -3.57
C HIS A 64 3.55 -10.19 -4.59
N ARG A 65 3.50 -11.46 -4.16
CA ARG A 65 3.27 -12.60 -5.06
C ARG A 65 1.90 -12.58 -5.73
N GLN A 66 0.90 -12.03 -5.06
CA GLN A 66 -0.42 -11.78 -5.64
C GLN A 66 -0.40 -10.63 -6.66
N GLY A 67 0.69 -9.87 -6.75
CA GLY A 67 0.90 -8.82 -7.73
C GLY A 67 0.64 -7.40 -7.22
N HIS A 68 0.40 -7.21 -5.91
CA HIS A 68 0.34 -5.87 -5.34
C HIS A 68 1.71 -5.19 -5.47
N ARG A 69 1.74 -4.04 -6.14
CA ARG A 69 3.00 -3.39 -6.50
C ARG A 69 3.68 -2.74 -5.31
N SER A 70 2.90 -2.13 -4.41
CA SER A 70 3.41 -1.62 -3.15
C SER A 70 2.48 -1.91 -1.98
N VAL A 71 3.08 -2.34 -0.86
CA VAL A 71 2.43 -2.67 0.41
C VAL A 71 2.86 -1.64 1.46
N ILE A 72 1.90 -0.83 1.91
CA ILE A 72 2.08 0.16 2.96
C ILE A 72 1.47 -0.37 4.26
N ALA A 73 2.32 -0.58 5.26
CA ALA A 73 1.87 -0.86 6.61
C ALA A 73 1.26 0.38 7.24
N VAL A 74 0.05 0.26 7.78
CA VAL A 74 -0.65 1.35 8.48
C VAL A 74 -0.80 1.01 9.95
N SER A 75 -0.59 2.00 10.82
CA SER A 75 -0.81 1.85 12.27
C SER A 75 -1.69 2.95 12.82
N GLY A 76 -2.70 2.57 13.61
CA GLY A 76 -3.47 3.53 14.41
C GLY A 76 -2.80 3.96 15.72
N ALA A 77 -1.66 3.36 16.07
CA ALA A 77 -0.87 3.68 17.26
C ALA A 77 0.61 3.54 16.93
N ALA A 78 1.13 4.51 16.17
CA ALA A 78 2.45 4.40 15.57
C ALA A 78 3.58 4.37 16.60
N SER A 79 4.61 3.56 16.35
CA SER A 79 5.84 3.54 17.14
C SER A 79 7.05 3.23 16.28
N SER A 80 8.22 3.74 16.68
CA SER A 80 9.46 3.44 15.96
C SER A 80 9.78 1.95 15.92
N LYS A 81 9.47 1.22 16.99
CA LYS A 81 9.68 -0.24 17.07
C LYS A 81 8.81 -0.99 16.06
N GLU A 82 7.54 -0.62 15.94
CA GLU A 82 6.63 -1.21 14.97
C GLU A 82 7.05 -0.87 13.53
N CYS A 83 7.36 0.40 13.27
CA CYS A 83 7.84 0.89 11.99
C CYS A 83 9.06 0.11 11.49
N ILE A 84 10.15 0.07 12.28
CA ILE A 84 11.37 -0.65 11.92
C ILE A 84 11.09 -2.12 11.63
N ARG A 85 10.27 -2.77 12.46
CA ARG A 85 9.95 -4.19 12.30
C ARG A 85 9.17 -4.47 11.02
N LEU A 86 8.14 -3.67 10.71
CA LEU A 86 7.30 -3.89 9.52
C LEU A 86 8.04 -3.55 8.23
N LEU A 87 8.88 -2.51 8.24
CA LEU A 87 9.76 -2.19 7.10
C LEU A 87 10.77 -3.33 6.87
N ASN A 88 11.43 -3.82 7.93
CA ASN A 88 12.34 -4.98 7.82
C ASN A 88 11.62 -6.27 7.39
N ALA A 89 10.32 -6.38 7.64
CA ALA A 89 9.51 -7.51 7.20
C ALA A 89 9.14 -7.44 5.71
N GLY A 90 9.42 -6.33 5.03
CA GLY A 90 9.18 -6.14 3.60
C GLY A 90 7.95 -5.30 3.27
N ALA A 91 7.40 -4.53 4.23
CA ALA A 91 6.53 -3.42 3.84
C ALA A 91 7.37 -2.34 3.14
N ASP A 92 6.91 -1.81 2.01
CA ASP A 92 7.63 -0.78 1.27
C ASP A 92 7.59 0.57 1.99
N TYR A 93 6.55 0.77 2.80
CA TYR A 93 6.35 2.00 3.54
C TYR A 93 5.55 1.76 4.82
N TYR A 94 5.63 2.74 5.74
CA TYR A 94 4.91 2.74 7.00
C TYR A 94 4.21 4.09 7.21
N LEU A 95 2.94 4.06 7.59
CA LEU A 95 2.12 5.24 7.85
C LEU A 95 1.44 5.16 9.22
N ASP A 96 1.42 6.31 9.89
CA ASP A 96 0.43 6.56 10.94
C ASP A 96 -0.92 6.85 10.29
N ALA A 97 -1.98 6.21 10.78
CA ALA A 97 -3.34 6.38 10.29
C ALA A 97 -3.92 7.78 10.60
N TRP A 98 -3.30 8.54 11.51
CA TRP A 98 -3.78 9.84 11.99
C TRP A 98 -2.89 11.01 11.56
N LEU A 99 -2.13 10.86 10.47
CA LEU A 99 -1.40 11.97 9.87
C LEU A 99 -2.32 13.14 9.53
N PRO A 100 -1.79 14.38 9.44
CA PRO A 100 -2.53 15.49 8.85
C PRO A 100 -3.04 15.12 7.44
N ALA A 101 -4.26 15.53 7.09
CA ALA A 101 -4.92 15.10 5.85
C ALA A 101 -4.08 15.35 4.59
N ALA A 102 -3.51 16.55 4.46
CA ALA A 102 -2.65 16.91 3.33
C ALA A 102 -1.38 16.05 3.27
N GLU A 103 -0.84 15.67 4.43
CA GLU A 103 0.35 14.83 4.53
C GLU A 103 0.06 13.38 4.13
N LEU A 104 -1.07 12.82 4.57
CA LEU A 104 -1.52 11.48 4.16
C LEU A 104 -1.60 11.38 2.62
N VAL A 105 -2.26 12.36 1.99
CA VAL A 105 -2.37 12.41 0.51
C VAL A 105 -0.99 12.53 -0.14
N ALA A 106 -0.13 13.42 0.36
CA ALA A 106 1.20 13.64 -0.19
C ALA A 106 2.07 12.37 -0.13
N ARG A 107 2.06 11.64 1.00
CA ARG A 107 2.85 10.42 1.18
C ARG A 107 2.37 9.28 0.28
N VAL A 108 1.05 9.09 0.14
CA VAL A 108 0.52 8.08 -0.79
C VAL A 108 0.88 8.43 -2.24
N ARG A 109 0.84 9.71 -2.62
CA ARG A 109 1.29 10.16 -3.96
C ARG A 109 2.78 9.89 -4.20
N VAL A 110 3.64 9.99 -3.19
CA VAL A 110 5.06 9.64 -3.32
C VAL A 110 5.22 8.16 -3.67
N VAL A 111 4.53 7.27 -2.96
CA VAL A 111 4.60 5.82 -3.24
C VAL A 111 4.07 5.53 -4.64
N LEU A 112 2.93 6.10 -5.03
CA LEU A 112 2.38 5.92 -6.38
C LEU A 112 3.34 6.33 -7.49
N ARG A 113 4.04 7.47 -7.34
CA ARG A 113 5.05 7.90 -8.32
C ARG A 113 6.22 6.92 -8.39
N PHE A 114 6.66 6.40 -7.25
CA PHE A 114 7.75 5.44 -7.19
C PHE A 114 7.37 4.11 -7.84
N THR A 115 6.17 3.60 -7.56
CA THR A 115 5.61 2.42 -8.20
C THR A 115 5.55 2.55 -9.72
N ALA A 116 5.03 3.68 -10.23
CA ALA A 116 4.97 3.94 -11.68
C ALA A 116 6.37 3.94 -12.33
N TRP A 117 7.36 4.53 -11.67
CA TRP A 117 8.73 4.56 -12.18
C TRP A 117 9.37 3.17 -12.25
N ILE A 118 9.11 2.30 -11.26
CA ILE A 118 9.59 0.91 -11.27
C ILE A 118 8.95 0.14 -12.45
N ASP A 119 7.66 0.34 -12.69
CA ASP A 119 6.94 -0.33 -13.77
C ASP A 119 7.47 0.04 -15.15
N GLU A 120 7.68 1.35 -15.39
CA GLU A 120 8.26 1.85 -16.62
C GLU A 120 9.65 1.25 -16.86
N ARG A 121 10.50 1.21 -15.83
CA ARG A 121 11.83 0.59 -15.93
C ARG A 121 11.76 -0.91 -16.22
N THR A 122 10.85 -1.62 -15.56
CA THR A 122 10.69 -3.07 -15.75
C THR A 122 10.22 -3.38 -17.17
N ALA A 123 9.28 -2.59 -17.70
CA ALA A 123 8.82 -2.70 -19.08
C ALA A 123 9.94 -2.46 -20.10
N LEU A 124 10.77 -1.43 -19.86
CA LEU A 124 11.93 -1.13 -20.72
C LEU A 124 12.92 -2.31 -20.76
N LEU A 125 13.29 -2.86 -19.60
CA LEU A 125 14.19 -4.02 -19.53
C LEU A 125 13.62 -5.27 -20.23
N ALA A 126 12.32 -5.53 -20.07
CA ALA A 126 11.64 -6.66 -20.70
C ALA A 126 11.51 -6.50 -22.24
N SER A 127 11.53 -5.26 -22.74
CA SER A 127 11.52 -4.98 -24.19
C SER A 127 12.92 -5.11 -24.81
N ALA A 128 13.96 -4.68 -24.08
CA ALA A 128 15.35 -4.79 -24.53
C ALA A 128 15.82 -6.24 -24.64
N GLY A 129 15.42 -7.11 -23.71
CA GLY A 129 15.78 -8.54 -23.73
C GLY A 129 15.10 -9.37 -24.81
N ARG A 130 14.10 -8.82 -25.54
CA ARG A 130 13.40 -9.49 -26.65
C ARG A 130 13.94 -9.12 -28.03
N ALA A 131 14.83 -8.13 -28.10
CA ALA A 131 15.45 -7.65 -29.34
C ALA A 131 16.85 -8.25 -29.57
N SER A 132 17.26 -9.20 -28.73
CA SER A 132 18.56 -9.89 -28.78
C SER A 132 18.38 -11.39 -28.97
#